data_AF-A0A3P7NLJ1-F1
#
_entry.id   AF-A0A3P7NLJ1-F1
#
_cell.length_a   1.000
_cell.length_b   1.000
_cell.length_c   1.000
_cell.angle_alpha   90.00
_cell.angle_beta   90.00
_cell.angle_gamma   90.00
#
_symmetry.space_group_name_H-M   'P 1'
#
loop_
_entity.id
_entity.type
_entity.pdbx_description
1 polymer ?
#
loop_
_entity_poly.entity_id
_entity_poly.type
_entity_poly.pdbx_seq_one_letter_code
_entity_poly.pdbx_strand_id
1 'polypeptide(L)'
;MHSGCVQEEILLCIAPELLVGRLFLQALLPHEAVLIFGAERYSNYTGYSRNFKWAGDFREAHCGTVRDKQGRWEKVVTVIDAVCFSDPVLQFQARFLRRELRKVSLLCMPDAAGSYCVNRDYS
;
A
#
# COMPACT_ATOMS: atom_id res chain seq x y z
N MET A 1 -10.23 17.98 1.04
CA MET A 1 -9.69 16.76 0.41
C MET A 1 -9.70 16.97 -1.09
N HIS A 2 -8.54 16.98 -1.72
CA HIS A 2 -8.41 17.25 -3.16
C HIS A 2 -9.04 16.11 -3.97
N SER A 3 -9.71 16.44 -5.07
CA SER A 3 -10.69 15.65 -5.82
C SER A 3 -10.13 14.49 -6.65
N GLY A 4 -9.25 13.69 -6.07
CA GLY A 4 -8.59 12.56 -6.73
C GLY A 4 -9.39 11.26 -6.66
N CYS A 5 -9.76 10.81 -5.46
CA CYS A 5 -10.29 9.46 -5.18
C CYS A 5 -9.66 8.40 -6.09
N VAL A 6 -8.32 8.42 -6.14
CA VAL A 6 -7.52 7.51 -6.96
C VAL A 6 -7.07 6.35 -6.08
N GLN A 7 -6.13 5.53 -6.55
CA GLN A 7 -5.81 4.24 -5.94
C GLN A 7 -5.56 4.30 -4.43
N GLU A 8 -4.74 5.25 -3.96
CA GLU A 8 -4.40 5.38 -2.54
C GLU A 8 -5.64 5.76 -1.71
N GLU A 9 -6.40 6.78 -2.11
CA GLU A 9 -7.56 7.22 -1.35
C GLU A 9 -8.67 6.18 -1.36
N ILE A 10 -8.91 5.52 -2.49
CA ILE A 10 -9.87 4.40 -2.57
C ILE A 10 -9.46 3.30 -1.59
N LEU A 11 -8.18 2.93 -1.58
CA LEU A 11 -7.66 1.87 -0.71
C LEU A 11 -7.82 2.24 0.78
N LEU A 12 -7.50 3.49 1.15
CA LEU A 12 -7.70 4.00 2.51
C LEU A 12 -9.19 4.07 2.90
N CYS A 13 -10.09 4.33 1.95
CA CYS A 13 -11.53 4.35 2.21
C CYS A 13 -12.09 2.95 2.44
N ILE A 14 -11.66 1.94 1.69
CA ILE A 14 -12.21 0.58 1.80
C ILE A 14 -11.56 -0.25 2.90
N ALA A 15 -10.36 0.13 3.35
CA ALA A 15 -9.58 -0.53 4.39
C ALA A 15 -9.00 0.53 5.35
N PRO A 16 -9.81 1.07 6.28
CA PRO A 16 -9.43 2.18 7.16
C PRO A 16 -8.24 1.87 8.09
N GLU A 17 -7.92 0.60 8.36
CA GLU A 17 -6.72 0.21 9.10
C GLU A 17 -5.42 0.71 8.44
N LEU A 18 -5.42 0.83 7.11
CA LEU A 18 -4.29 1.38 6.36
C LEU A 18 -4.08 2.89 6.63
N LEU A 19 -5.15 3.61 6.99
CA LEU A 19 -5.06 5.02 7.35
C LEU A 19 -4.25 5.22 8.64
N VAL A 20 -4.41 4.30 9.60
CA VAL A 20 -3.61 4.31 10.82
C VAL A 20 -2.13 4.15 10.49
N GLY A 21 -1.79 3.22 9.59
CA GLY A 21 -0.42 3.08 9.09
C GLY A 21 0.11 4.38 8.51
N ARG A 22 -0.66 5.05 7.64
CA ARG A 22 -0.27 6.33 7.03
C ARG A 22 -0.01 7.43 8.06
N LEU A 23 -0.76 7.49 9.15
CA LEU A 23 -0.57 8.52 10.19
C LEU A 23 0.82 8.47 10.83
N PHE A 24 1.44 7.28 10.90
CA PHE A 24 2.75 7.09 11.53
C PHE A 24 3.90 7.03 10.54
N LEU A 25 3.63 7.07 9.24
CA LEU A 25 4.66 6.97 8.20
C LEU A 25 5.07 8.35 7.69
N GLN A 26 6.37 8.64 7.77
CA GLN A 26 6.96 9.78 7.09
C GLN A 26 7.11 9.51 5.58
N ALA A 27 7.50 10.53 4.81
CA ALA A 27 7.76 10.37 3.38
C ALA A 27 8.83 9.30 3.14
N LEU A 28 8.48 8.28 2.35
CA LEU A 28 9.35 7.15 2.04
C LEU A 28 10.60 7.59 1.28
N LEU A 29 11.77 7.16 1.75
CA LEU A 29 13.02 7.35 1.02
C LEU A 29 13.08 6.44 -0.23
N PRO A 30 13.96 6.72 -1.22
CA PRO A 30 14.05 5.91 -2.45
C PRO A 30 14.37 4.42 -2.25
N HIS A 31 14.85 4.04 -1.07
CA HIS A 31 15.25 2.68 -0.70
C HIS A 31 14.34 2.07 0.38
N GLU A 32 13.22 2.72 0.70
CA GLU A 32 12.27 2.25 1.69
C GLU A 32 10.97 1.80 1.01
N ALA A 33 10.32 0.81 1.59
CA ALA A 33 8.98 0.39 1.25
C ALA A 33 8.28 -0.05 2.54
N VAL A 34 6.95 0.04 2.57
CA VAL A 34 6.17 -0.39 3.74
C VAL A 34 5.33 -1.59 3.38
N LEU A 35 5.34 -2.59 4.26
CA LEU A 35 4.49 -3.76 4.18
C LEU A 35 3.51 -3.73 5.36
N ILE A 36 2.22 -3.72 5.07
CA ILE A 36 1.15 -3.75 6.06
C ILE A 36 0.48 -5.12 5.97
N PHE A 37 0.60 -5.89 7.04
CA PHE A 37 0.08 -7.25 7.14
C PHE A 37 -1.30 -7.23 7.80
N GLY A 38 -2.24 -8.00 7.25
CA GLY A 38 -3.51 -8.29 7.90
C GLY A 38 -4.59 -7.24 7.80
N ALA A 39 -4.38 -6.16 7.03
CA ALA A 39 -5.36 -5.09 6.91
C ALA A 39 -6.68 -5.57 6.29
N GLU A 40 -7.77 -5.47 7.05
CA GLU A 40 -9.10 -5.88 6.64
C GLU A 40 -9.72 -4.85 5.69
N ARG A 41 -10.32 -5.35 4.60
CA ARG A 41 -11.23 -4.54 3.79
C ARG A 41 -12.63 -4.65 4.39
N TYR A 42 -13.33 -3.52 4.49
CA TYR A 42 -14.67 -3.44 5.07
C TYR A 42 -15.73 -3.04 4.05
N SER A 43 -15.35 -2.44 2.92
CA SER A 43 -16.31 -1.89 1.96
C SER A 43 -16.07 -2.34 0.52
N ASN A 44 -17.17 -2.69 -0.15
CA ASN A 44 -17.23 -2.82 -1.59
C ASN A 44 -17.31 -1.44 -2.24
N TYR A 45 -16.80 -1.33 -3.47
CA TYR A 45 -16.90 -0.09 -4.23
C TYR A 45 -17.03 -0.35 -5.72
N THR A 46 -17.55 0.64 -6.43
CA THR A 46 -17.59 0.71 -7.89
C THR A 46 -17.05 2.06 -8.36
N GLY A 47 -16.66 2.12 -9.63
CA GLY A 47 -16.11 3.34 -10.22
C GLY A 47 -14.72 3.71 -9.70
N TYR A 48 -14.24 4.87 -10.14
CA TYR A 48 -12.91 5.39 -9.85
C TYR A 48 -12.96 6.92 -9.91
N SER A 49 -12.12 7.60 -9.13
CA SER A 49 -12.08 9.06 -9.06
C SER A 49 -13.47 9.66 -8.81
N ARG A 50 -13.94 10.56 -9.69
CA ARG A 50 -15.23 11.25 -9.57
C ARG A 50 -16.45 10.30 -9.54
N ASN A 51 -16.31 9.09 -10.08
CA ASN A 51 -17.40 8.12 -10.15
C ASN A 51 -17.30 7.06 -9.05
N PHE A 52 -16.38 7.22 -8.09
CA PHE A 52 -16.24 6.32 -6.95
C PHE A 52 -17.54 6.30 -6.13
N LYS A 53 -18.04 5.09 -5.87
CA LYS A 53 -19.24 4.86 -5.08
C LYS A 53 -19.06 3.65 -4.19
N TRP A 54 -19.43 3.79 -2.93
CA TRP A 54 -19.59 2.67 -2.02
C TRP A 54 -20.67 1.71 -2.56
N ALA A 55 -20.40 0.41 -2.49
CA ALA A 55 -21.22 -0.63 -3.11
C ALA A 55 -21.60 -1.75 -2.14
N GLY A 56 -21.72 -1.43 -0.85
CA GLY A 56 -22.08 -2.39 0.19
C GLY A 56 -20.92 -2.77 1.10
N ASP A 57 -21.24 -3.50 2.16
CA ASP A 57 -20.26 -4.08 3.05
C ASP A 57 -19.44 -5.15 2.32
N PHE A 58 -18.18 -5.27 2.71
CA PHE A 58 -17.30 -6.36 2.32
C PHE A 58 -16.90 -7.13 3.57
N ARG A 59 -17.04 -8.46 3.50
CA ARG A 59 -16.62 -9.38 4.57
C ARG A 59 -15.45 -10.20 4.07
N GLU A 60 -14.25 -9.85 4.50
CA GLU A 60 -13.00 -10.52 4.07
C GLU A 60 -13.06 -12.04 4.30
N ALA A 61 -13.72 -12.47 5.38
CA ALA A 61 -13.97 -13.89 5.69
C ALA A 61 -14.67 -14.67 4.57
N HIS A 62 -15.49 -14.00 3.76
CA HIS A 62 -16.26 -14.65 2.69
C HIS A 62 -15.45 -14.82 1.40
N CYS A 63 -14.24 -14.27 1.33
CA CYS A 63 -13.41 -14.27 0.13
C CYS A 63 -12.39 -15.41 0.08
N GLY A 64 -12.45 -16.33 1.04
CA GLY A 64 -11.51 -17.46 1.13
C GLY A 64 -10.14 -17.10 1.71
N THR A 65 -9.93 -15.84 2.11
CA THR A 65 -8.74 -15.44 2.86
C THR A 65 -8.79 -16.04 4.25
N VAL A 66 -7.72 -16.72 4.66
CA VAL A 66 -7.59 -17.32 5.98
C VAL A 66 -6.90 -16.37 6.95
N ARG A 67 -7.06 -16.63 8.24
CA ARG A 67 -6.28 -15.96 9.27
C ARG A 67 -5.03 -16.77 9.59
N ASP A 68 -3.92 -16.08 9.80
CA ASP A 68 -2.67 -16.68 10.25
C ASP A 68 -2.74 -17.11 11.73
N LYS A 69 -1.67 -17.71 12.24
CA LYS A 69 -1.58 -18.15 13.64
C LYS A 69 -1.71 -17.01 14.67
N GLN A 70 -1.52 -15.77 14.25
CA GLN A 70 -1.64 -14.56 15.07
C GLN A 70 -3.04 -13.92 14.94
N GLY A 71 -3.94 -14.55 14.18
CA GLY A 71 -5.29 -14.06 13.95
C GLY A 71 -5.39 -12.92 12.93
N ARG A 72 -4.34 -12.64 12.16
CA ARG A 72 -4.35 -11.60 11.12
C ARG A 72 -4.78 -12.19 9.79
N TRP A 73 -5.43 -11.42 8.92
CA TRP A 73 -5.70 -11.88 7.56
C TRP A 73 -4.39 -12.19 6.83
N GLU A 74 -4.32 -13.31 6.10
CA GLU A 74 -3.18 -13.67 5.26
C GLU A 74 -3.17 -12.81 3.99
N LYS A 75 -2.87 -11.53 4.20
CA LYS A 75 -2.94 -10.46 3.21
C LYS A 75 -1.87 -9.45 3.52
N VAL A 76 -1.21 -8.98 2.48
CA VAL A 76 -0.16 -7.98 2.57
C VAL A 76 -0.49 -6.84 1.62
N VAL A 77 -0.53 -5.63 2.16
CA VAL A 77 -0.61 -4.40 1.38
C VAL A 77 0.76 -3.78 1.34
N THR A 78 1.23 -3.52 0.14
CA THR A 78 2.55 -2.95 -0.08
C THR A 78 2.44 -1.50 -0.52
N VAL A 79 3.15 -0.62 0.17
CA VAL A 79 3.16 0.83 -0.10
C VAL A 79 4.52 1.22 -0.64
N ILE A 80 4.51 1.75 -1.86
CA ILE A 80 5.64 2.36 -2.55
C ILE A 80 5.19 3.67 -3.16
N ASP A 81 6.11 4.64 -3.23
CA ASP A 81 5.90 5.90 -3.92
C ASP A 81 6.64 5.91 -5.27
N ALA A 82 6.01 6.50 -6.27
CA ALA A 82 6.58 6.75 -7.59
C ALA A 82 7.03 8.22 -7.71
N VAL A 83 8.04 8.49 -8.53
CA VAL A 83 8.40 9.88 -8.84
C VAL A 83 7.29 10.51 -9.70
N CYS A 84 6.79 11.67 -9.28
CA CYS A 84 5.87 12.47 -10.07
C CYS A 84 6.67 13.29 -11.10
N PHE A 85 6.44 13.03 -12.39
CA PHE A 85 7.12 13.73 -13.48
C PHE A 85 6.22 14.80 -14.09
N SER A 86 6.65 16.06 -14.01
CA SER A 86 6.01 17.15 -14.77
C SER A 86 6.30 17.07 -16.27
N ASP A 87 7.47 16.54 -16.65
CA ASP A 87 7.83 16.19 -18.02
C ASP A 87 7.92 14.67 -18.17
N PRO A 88 6.98 14.03 -18.90
CA PRO A 88 6.95 12.59 -19.09
C PRO A 88 8.23 12.01 -19.74
N VAL A 89 9.02 12.80 -20.48
CA VAL A 89 10.24 12.29 -21.12
C VAL A 89 11.32 11.96 -20.08
N LEU A 90 11.31 12.66 -18.94
CA LEU A 90 12.29 12.45 -17.88
C LEU A 90 12.23 11.03 -17.30
N GLN A 91 11.06 10.38 -17.30
CA GLN A 91 10.91 9.03 -16.74
C GLN A 91 11.81 7.99 -17.43
N PHE A 92 12.18 8.23 -18.70
CA PHE A 92 13.03 7.34 -19.50
C PHE A 92 14.53 7.56 -19.27
N GLN A 93 14.94 8.57 -18.49
CA GLN A 93 16.34 8.74 -18.15
C GLN A 93 16.79 7.60 -17.23
N ALA A 94 18.00 7.09 -17.49
CA ALA A 94 18.56 5.93 -16.78
C ALA A 94 18.51 6.09 -15.24
N ARG A 95 18.67 7.31 -14.71
CA ARG A 95 18.57 7.58 -13.28
C ARG A 95 17.19 7.27 -12.68
N PHE A 96 16.12 7.61 -13.40
CA PHE A 96 14.75 7.44 -12.94
C PHE A 96 14.26 6.02 -13.15
N LEU A 97 14.58 5.41 -14.29
CA LEU A 97 14.37 3.97 -14.50
C LEU A 97 15.03 3.13 -13.40
N ARG A 98 16.30 3.41 -13.08
CA ARG A 98 17.01 2.71 -11.99
C ARG A 98 16.36 2.92 -10.63
N ARG A 99 15.83 4.11 -10.36
CA ARG A 99 15.14 4.42 -9.11
C ARG A 99 13.85 3.61 -8.99
N GLU A 100 12.99 3.63 -10.01
CA GLU A 100 11.72 2.89 -10.00
C GLU A 100 11.95 1.37 -9.93
N LEU A 101 12.91 0.85 -10.71
CA LEU A 101 13.30 -0.56 -10.65
C LEU A 101 13.80 -0.96 -9.27
N ARG A 102 14.64 -0.12 -8.63
CA ARG A 102 15.11 -0.37 -7.27
C ARG A 102 13.95 -0.37 -6.28
N LYS A 103 13.03 0.57 -6.39
CA LYS A 103 11.86 0.68 -5.52
C LYS A 103 11.02 -0.59 -5.55
N VAL A 104 10.74 -1.12 -6.75
CA VAL A 104 9.99 -2.37 -6.92
C VAL A 104 10.79 -3.58 -6.44
N SER A 105 12.11 -3.60 -6.65
CA SER A 105 12.96 -4.74 -6.28
C SER A 105 12.97 -5.04 -4.78
N LEU A 106 12.71 -4.04 -3.92
CA LEU A 106 12.58 -4.22 -2.47
C LEU A 106 11.47 -5.20 -2.08
N LEU A 107 10.48 -5.39 -2.97
CA LEU A 107 9.30 -6.22 -2.73
C LEU A 107 9.43 -7.61 -3.31
N CYS A 108 10.23 -7.77 -4.37
CA CYS A 108 10.40 -9.02 -5.08
C CYS A 108 11.45 -9.96 -4.43
N MET A 109 12.17 -9.47 -3.43
CA MET A 109 13.25 -10.21 -2.75
C MET A 109 12.93 -10.34 -1.25
N PRO A 110 11.95 -11.18 -0.85
CA PRO A 110 11.55 -11.33 0.55
C PRO A 110 12.66 -11.88 1.46
N ASP A 111 13.74 -12.45 0.89
CA ASP A 111 14.82 -13.11 1.64
C ASP A 111 16.14 -12.29 1.75
N ALA A 112 16.21 -11.07 1.22
CA ALA A 112 17.47 -10.29 1.22
C ALA A 112 17.54 -9.15 2.26
N ALA A 113 16.47 -8.89 3.01
CA ALA A 113 16.44 -7.80 4.00
C ALA A 113 15.95 -8.29 5.35
N GLY A 114 16.87 -8.73 6.20
CA GLY A 114 16.71 -8.82 7.65
C GLY A 114 16.57 -7.44 8.32
N SER A 115 15.84 -6.52 7.72
CA SER A 115 15.58 -5.17 8.22
C SER A 115 14.15 -4.79 7.87
N TYR A 116 13.20 -5.61 8.32
CA TYR A 116 11.85 -5.13 8.51
C TYR A 116 11.88 -4.16 9.69
N CYS A 117 11.48 -2.91 9.48
CA CYS A 117 11.09 -2.01 10.57
C CYS A 117 9.81 -2.56 11.21
N VAL A 118 9.93 -3.66 11.95
CA VAL A 118 8.99 -4.00 12.99
C VAL A 118 9.36 -3.06 14.12
N ASN A 119 8.48 -2.12 14.46
CA ASN A 119 8.52 -1.45 15.77
C ASN A 119 8.42 -2.54 16.84
N ARG A 120 9.56 -3.11 17.23
CA ARG A 120 9.71 -3.92 18.43
C ARG A 120 9.92 -2.96 19.59
N ASP A 121 8.87 -2.27 19.99
CA ASP A 121 8.80 -1.60 21.28
C ASP A 121 7.35 -1.64 21.74
N TYR A 122 6.94 -2.81 22.26
CA TYR A 122 5.89 -2.99 23.27
C TYR A 122 6.01 -4.42 23.81
N SER A 123 6.95 -4.62 24.75
CA SER A 123 6.90 -5.54 25.90
C SER A 123 8.18 -5.40 26.71
#